data_AF-A0A5K1H3V7-F1
#
_entry.id   AF-A0A5K1H3V7-F1
#
_cell.length_a   1.000
_cell.length_b   1.000
_cell.length_c   1.000
_cell.angle_alpha   90.00
_cell.angle_beta   90.00
_cell.angle_gamma   90.00
#
_symmetry.space_group_name_H-M   'P 1'
#
loop_
_entity.id
_entity.type
_entity.pdbx_description
1 polymer ?
#
loop_
_entity_poly.entity_id
_entity_poly.type
_entity_poly.pdbx_seq_one_letter_code
_entity_poly.pdbx_strand_id
1 'polypeptide(L)' 'LDCAPNTLGNLTCPSMECSSTGMTMGNRSTVTSCQENVCSYAGYTNNNTILTTMISQSTCPVS' A
#
# COMPACT_ATOMS: atom_id res chain seq x y z
N LEU A 1 5.01 2.29 -9.16
CA LEU A 1 3.60 2.26 -9.59
C LEU A 1 2.79 2.68 -8.37
N ASP A 2 2.15 3.84 -8.37
CA ASP A 2 1.35 4.31 -7.22
C ASP A 2 -0.12 3.93 -7.45
N CYS A 3 -0.61 2.95 -6.71
CA CYS A 3 -2.02 2.52 -6.75
C CYS A 3 -2.80 3.18 -5.61
N ALA A 4 -4.03 3.63 -5.88
CA ALA A 4 -4.92 4.20 -4.89
C ALA A 4 -6.27 3.49 -4.85
N PRO A 5 -6.92 3.38 -3.68
CA PRO A 5 -8.31 2.91 -3.56
C PRO A 5 -9.25 3.73 -4.45
N ASN A 6 -10.15 3.07 -5.17
CA ASN A 6 -11.26 3.76 -5.84
C ASN A 6 -12.56 3.49 -5.09
N THR A 7 -13.25 4.55 -4.66
CA THR A 7 -14.58 4.48 -4.04
C THR A 7 -15.66 4.47 -5.12
N LEU A 8 -15.76 3.38 -5.88
CA LEU A 8 -16.85 3.20 -6.85
C LEU A 8 -18.15 2.91 -6.07
N GLY A 9 -19.14 3.80 -6.24
CA GLY A 9 -20.40 3.92 -5.52
C GLY A 9 -20.96 2.66 -4.85
N ASN A 10 -21.22 2.77 -3.54
CA ASN A 10 -21.97 1.83 -2.69
C ASN A 10 -21.52 0.35 -2.66
N LEU A 11 -20.41 -0.02 -3.30
CA LEU A 11 -19.83 -1.35 -3.17
C LEU A 11 -18.89 -1.42 -1.96
N THR A 12 -19.08 -2.45 -1.12
CA THR A 12 -18.14 -2.79 -0.04
C THR A 12 -16.87 -3.35 -0.67
N CYS A 13 -15.84 -2.52 -0.81
CA CYS A 13 -14.54 -2.98 -1.29
C CYS A 13 -13.82 -3.80 -0.20
N PRO A 14 -13.05 -4.83 -0.57
CA PRO A 14 -12.17 -5.53 0.37
C PRO A 14 -11.18 -4.57 1.03
N SER A 15 -10.78 -4.86 2.27
CA SER A 15 -9.74 -4.07 2.95
C SER A 15 -8.45 -4.05 2.14
N MET A 16 -7.79 -2.90 2.12
CA MET A 16 -6.49 -2.66 1.47
C MET A 16 -5.42 -2.27 2.49
N GLU A 17 -5.51 -2.80 3.71
CA GLU A 17 -4.51 -2.58 4.76
C GLU A 17 -3.25 -3.42 4.54
N CYS A 18 -2.07 -2.79 4.61
CA CYS A 18 -0.79 -3.46 4.77
C CYS A 18 -0.47 -3.58 6.26
N SER A 19 -0.62 -4.79 6.78
CA SER A 19 -0.30 -5.16 8.17
C SER A 19 -1.26 -4.58 9.22
N SER A 20 -1.16 -5.12 10.44
CA SER A 20 -2.01 -4.78 11.60
C SER A 20 -1.80 -3.38 12.16
N THR A 21 -0.93 -2.56 11.56
CA THR A 21 -0.59 -1.21 12.01
C THR A 21 -1.56 -0.14 11.48
N GLY A 22 -2.56 -0.52 10.69
CA GLY A 22 -3.56 0.42 10.12
C GLY A 22 -3.04 1.24 8.93
N MET A 23 -1.93 0.82 8.31
CA MET A 23 -1.46 1.45 7.07
C MET A 23 -2.28 0.92 5.89
N THR A 24 -2.97 1.81 5.18
CA THR A 24 -3.73 1.44 3.97
C THR A 24 -2.94 1.69 2.69
N MET A 25 -3.35 1.05 1.60
CA MET A 25 -2.72 1.20 0.28
C MET A 25 -2.55 2.67 -0.12
N GLY A 26 -1.34 3.00 -0.58
CA GLY A 26 -0.95 4.36 -0.94
C GLY A 26 -0.40 5.19 0.22
N ASN A 27 -0.56 4.76 1.48
CA ASN A 27 0.12 5.40 2.59
C ASN A 27 1.64 5.16 2.54
N ARG A 28 2.37 6.23 2.86
CA ARG A 28 3.82 6.23 3.03
C ARG A 28 4.14 6.61 4.48
N SER A 29 5.02 5.85 5.11
CA SER A 29 5.53 6.13 6.44
C SER A 29 7.02 6.35 6.36
N THR A 30 7.45 7.56 6.70
CA THR A 30 8.88 7.92 6.76
C THR A 30 9.52 7.22 7.96
N VAL A 31 10.50 6.35 7.69
CA VAL A 31 11.29 5.67 8.73
C VAL A 31 12.52 6.51 9.09
N THR A 32 13.21 6.99 8.07
CA THR A 32 14.34 7.94 8.19
C THR A 32 14.20 9.01 7.10
N SER A 33 15.09 10.01 7.07
CA SER A 33 15.03 11.10 6.08
C SER A 33 14.99 10.65 4.62
N CYS A 34 15.47 9.44 4.33
CA CYS A 34 15.56 8.89 2.99
C CYS A 34 15.03 7.47 2.86
N GLN A 35 14.37 6.95 3.89
CA GLN A 35 13.72 5.64 3.84
C GLN A 35 12.26 5.79 4.19
N GLU A 36 11.42 5.25 3.33
CA GLU A 36 9.98 5.17 3.56
C GLU A 36 9.49 3.74 3.41
N ASN A 37 8.50 3.38 4.23
CA ASN A 37 7.69 2.20 4.01
C ASN A 37 6.45 2.62 3.24
N VAL A 38 6.15 1.91 2.16
CA VAL A 38 4.99 2.15 1.32
C VAL A 38 4.10 0.91 1.34
N CYS A 39 2.82 1.12 1.61
CA CYS A 39 1.82 0.07 1.43
C CYS A 39 1.44 -0.05 -0.05
N SER A 40 1.89 -1.12 -0.70
CA SER A 40 1.74 -1.35 -2.14
C SER A 40 0.82 -2.53 -2.46
N TYR A 41 0.26 -2.49 -3.67
CA TYR A 41 -0.53 -3.59 -4.23
C TYR A 41 0.35 -4.78 -4.57
N ALA A 42 0.01 -5.96 -4.04
CA ALA A 42 0.73 -7.21 -4.28
C ALA A 42 -0.04 -8.16 -5.22
N GLY A 43 -1.34 -7.95 -5.40
CA GLY A 43 -2.15 -8.78 -6.27
C GLY A 43 -3.61 -8.85 -5.85
N TYR A 44 -4.34 -9.73 -6.54
CA TYR A 44 -5.74 -10.04 -6.25
C TYR A 44 -5.97 -11.53 -6.40
N THR A 45 -6.72 -12.12 -5.46
CA THR A 45 -7.05 -13.54 -5.50
C THR A 45 -8.44 -13.77 -6.08
N ASN A 46 -8.68 -14.97 -6.62
CA ASN A 46 -9.99 -15.38 -7.13
C ASN A 46 -11.11 -15.38 -6.06
N ASN A 47 -10.77 -15.31 -4.77
CA ASN A 47 -11.72 -15.19 -3.65
C ASN A 47 -12.00 -13.73 -3.27
N ASN A 48 -11.96 -12.80 -4.22
CA ASN A 48 -12.24 -11.39 -3.98
C ASN A 48 -11.37 -10.72 -2.90
N THR A 49 -10.15 -11.19 -2.70
CA THR A 49 -9.23 -10.62 -1.70
C THR A 49 -8.15 -9.81 -2.40
N ILE A 50 -7.98 -8.55 -1.98
CA ILE A 50 -6.86 -7.72 -2.41
C ILE A 50 -5.66 -8.08 -1.53
N LEU A 51 -4.55 -8.42 -2.15
CA LEU A 51 -3.28 -8.65 -1.48
C LEU A 51 -2.47 -7.36 -1.48
N THR A 52 -1.96 -7.02 -0.32
CA THR A 52 -1.13 -5.85 -0.10
C THR A 52 0.20 -6.28 0.49
N THR A 53 1.25 -5.48 0.29
CA THR A 53 2.56 -5.74 0.86
C THR A 53 3.25 -4.44 1.26
N MET A 54 4.03 -4.50 2.33
CA MET A 54 4.83 -3.38 2.79
C MET A 54 6.19 -3.42 2.10
N ILE A 55 6.51 -2.34 1.39
CA ILE A 55 7.78 -2.19 0.67
C ILE A 55 8.58 -1.09 1.35
N SER A 56 9.80 -1.39 1.75
CA SER A 56 10.77 -0.37 2.17
C SER A 56 11.53 0.12 0.94
N GLN A 57 11.52 1.43 0.69
CA GLN A 57 12.25 2.03 -0.43
C GLN A 57 13.07 3.22 0.02
N SER A 58 14.19 3.45 -0.66
CA SER A 58 15.00 4.66 -0.46
C SER A 58 14.57 5.74 -1.44
N THR A 59 14.41 6.96 -0.94
CA THR A 59 14.06 8.15 -1.72
C THR A 59 15.26 9.05 -1.99
N CYS A 60 16.45 8.71 -1.46
CA CYS A 60 17.66 9.47 -1.75
C CYS A 60 18.12 9.26 -3.19
N PRO A 61 18.72 10.29 -3.82
CA PRO A 61 19.44 10.12 -5.07
C PRO A 61 20.55 9.07 -4.91
N VAL A 62 20.69 8.16 -5.88
CA VAL A 62 21.89 7.34 -5.99
C VAL A 62 23.03 8.23 -6.49
N SER A 63 24.14 8.25 -5.75
CA SER A 63 25.36 8.99 -6.08
C SER A 63 26.14 8.36 -7.22
#